data_AF-A0A9R1BBD7-F1
#
_entry.id   AF-A0A9R1BBD7-F1
#
_cell.length_a   1.000
_cell.length_b   1.000
_cell.length_c   1.000
_cell.angle_alpha   90.00
_cell.angle_beta   90.00
_cell.angle_gamma   90.00
#
_symmetry.space_group_name_H-M   'P 1'
#
loop_
_entity.id
_entity.type
_entity.pdbx_description
1 polymer ?
#
loop_
_entity_poly.entity_id
_entity_poly.type
_entity_poly.pdbx_seq_one_letter_code
_entity_poly.pdbx_strand_id
1 'polypeptide(L)'
;MGGVCSRKRSQLVEEDDDSLQTPTRFSKTSSLKWLLLTLPHSSSDVSRKGPGKGPGRCPTLMELCVAKVCKDISKYSTFSMLPTDLSQQIFDELVDSNCLTDESLETFRDCALHDIYLGEYPGVKDAWMEVVASQRQSLLSVDISCSDVTDRGLNFLSDCSNMQSLSCNYCEHVSEHGLGVLSGFSNLTSLSFKRSDGVTAEGMSVFANLVNLVNLDLERCLKIHGGLVHMKGLRKLESLNMRYCNYITDSDIKYLSDLTNLKELQLSSCRITDLGISYLTGLSKLTHLNLESCPVTAACLEAISGLASLMLLNLNRCGIYDEGCESFEDLKKLKVLNLGFNHITDACLVHLKGLINLESLNLDSCKIGDEGLLHLKGLVLLTSLELSDTAIGSNGLRHLSDIMNMASIRVVKPAY
;
A
#
# COMPACT_ATOMS: atom_id res chain seq x y z
N MET A 1 47.35 63.36 28.29
CA MET A 1 46.62 63.17 29.56
C MET A 1 45.66 62.01 29.31
N GLY A 2 46.08 60.75 29.43
CA GLY A 2 46.25 59.93 30.65
C GLY A 2 44.98 59.09 30.83
N GLY A 3 44.92 57.76 30.94
CA GLY A 3 45.82 56.59 30.98
C GLY A 3 44.93 55.34 30.70
N VAL A 4 45.38 54.26 30.05
CA VAL A 4 46.14 53.11 30.56
C VAL A 4 45.39 52.17 31.54
N CYS A 5 45.26 50.89 31.12
CA CYS A 5 45.26 49.62 31.87
C CYS A 5 43.99 48.99 32.51
N SER A 6 43.59 47.86 31.91
CA SER A 6 43.72 46.46 32.40
C SER A 6 43.07 46.00 33.72
N ARG A 7 42.27 44.91 33.62
CA ARG A 7 42.41 43.59 34.32
C ARG A 7 41.23 42.67 33.93
N LYS A 8 41.43 41.65 33.08
CA LYS A 8 41.64 40.22 33.42
C LYS A 8 40.82 39.68 34.61
N ARG A 9 39.85 38.79 34.32
CA ARG A 9 39.76 37.47 34.96
C ARG A 9 39.02 36.47 34.06
N SER A 10 39.54 35.26 34.08
CA SER A 10 39.33 34.08 33.24
C SER A 10 38.43 33.03 33.92
N GLN A 11 37.60 32.33 33.14
CA GLN A 11 37.12 30.93 33.32
C GLN A 11 36.14 30.67 32.14
N LEU A 12 36.50 29.88 31.11
CA LEU A 12 36.36 28.42 30.99
C LEU A 12 34.99 27.90 31.45
N VAL A 13 34.06 27.76 30.50
CA VAL A 13 33.10 26.65 30.40
C VAL A 13 32.83 26.43 28.89
N GLU A 14 33.22 25.26 28.39
CA GLU A 14 32.62 24.63 27.22
C GLU A 14 31.23 24.15 27.64
N GLU A 15 30.17 24.55 26.92
CA GLU A 15 28.89 23.84 26.93
C GLU A 15 28.36 23.81 25.50
N ASP A 16 28.30 22.59 24.96
CA ASP A 16 27.45 22.19 23.85
C ASP A 16 26.00 22.62 24.10
N ASP A 17 25.29 23.07 23.06
CA ASP A 17 23.82 23.00 23.07
C ASP A 17 23.33 22.45 21.73
N ASP A 18 23.04 21.15 21.80
CA ASP A 18 22.28 20.35 20.88
C ASP A 18 20.79 20.56 21.22
N SER A 19 20.04 21.30 20.40
CA SER A 19 18.57 21.31 20.54
C SER A 19 17.86 21.46 19.20
N LEU A 20 17.59 20.29 18.62
CA LEU A 20 16.32 19.89 18.02
C LEU A 20 15.17 20.90 18.26
N GLN A 21 14.79 21.64 17.22
CA GLN A 21 13.49 22.31 17.16
C GLN A 21 12.48 21.44 16.42
N THR A 22 11.48 21.02 17.20
CA THR A 22 10.24 20.33 16.85
C THR A 22 9.45 21.00 15.71
N PRO A 23 8.81 20.25 14.80
CA PRO A 23 7.72 20.79 13.99
C PRO A 23 6.41 20.75 14.78
N THR A 24 5.73 21.89 14.78
CA THR A 24 4.46 22.18 15.43
C THR A 24 3.27 21.47 14.78
N ARG A 25 2.26 21.21 15.61
CA ARG A 25 1.06 20.39 15.37
C ARG A 25 0.08 20.95 14.32
N PHE A 26 -0.37 20.04 13.45
CA PHE A 26 -1.72 19.82 12.89
C PHE A 26 -2.72 20.98 12.80
N SER A 27 -3.17 21.24 11.56
CA SER A 27 -4.60 21.40 11.25
C SER A 27 -5.07 20.19 10.43
N LYS A 28 -6.12 19.53 10.93
CA LYS A 28 -6.76 18.37 10.28
C LYS A 28 -7.57 18.87 9.08
N THR A 29 -7.08 18.66 7.86
CA THR A 29 -7.89 18.85 6.64
C THR A 29 -8.38 17.50 6.11
N SER A 30 -9.68 17.46 5.84
CA SER A 30 -10.49 16.31 5.47
C SER A 30 -10.26 15.83 4.03
N SER A 31 -9.00 15.62 3.63
CA SER A 31 -8.64 15.24 2.25
C SER A 31 -8.29 13.75 2.07
N LEU A 32 -8.15 12.99 3.16
CA LEU A 32 -7.70 11.59 3.12
C LEU A 32 -8.82 10.54 3.02
N LYS A 33 -10.10 10.95 2.97
CA LYS A 33 -11.22 9.99 2.94
C LYS A 33 -11.53 9.42 1.55
N TRP A 34 -11.07 10.03 0.47
CA TRP A 34 -11.48 9.66 -0.90
C TRP A 34 -10.51 8.71 -1.62
N LEU A 35 -9.21 8.77 -1.33
CA LEU A 35 -8.23 7.78 -1.82
C LEU A 35 -8.45 6.38 -1.22
N LEU A 36 -9.14 6.29 -0.08
CA LEU A 36 -9.52 5.01 0.54
C LEU A 36 -10.73 4.34 -0.12
N LEU A 37 -11.41 4.98 -1.09
CA LEU A 37 -12.67 4.48 -1.67
C LEU A 37 -12.62 4.18 -3.18
N THR A 38 -11.47 4.33 -3.86
CA THR A 38 -11.39 4.19 -5.33
C THR A 38 -10.21 3.38 -5.87
N LEU A 39 -9.41 2.74 -5.01
CA LEU A 39 -8.45 1.72 -5.41
C LEU A 39 -9.01 0.33 -5.06
N PRO A 40 -8.83 -0.71 -5.90
CA PRO A 40 -9.06 -2.07 -5.42
C PRO A 40 -8.10 -2.29 -4.25
N HIS A 41 -8.65 -2.62 -3.08
CA HIS A 41 -7.84 -3.16 -2.00
C HIS A 41 -6.98 -4.29 -2.59
N SER A 42 -5.65 -4.13 -2.52
CA SER A 42 -4.74 -5.26 -2.64
C SER A 42 -5.26 -6.33 -1.68
N SER A 43 -5.64 -7.47 -2.23
CA SER A 43 -6.27 -8.57 -1.52
C SER A 43 -5.32 -9.16 -0.48
N SER A 44 -5.27 -8.55 0.69
CA SER A 44 -4.74 -9.13 1.92
C SER A 44 -5.46 -8.65 3.19
N ASP A 45 -6.39 -7.70 3.10
CA ASP A 45 -7.39 -7.50 4.15
C ASP A 45 -8.52 -8.51 3.96
N VAL A 46 -8.27 -9.74 4.41
CA VAL A 46 -9.36 -10.70 4.66
C VAL A 46 -10.14 -10.16 5.85
N SER A 47 -11.08 -9.24 5.59
CA SER A 47 -12.19 -9.01 6.51
C SER A 47 -12.99 -10.31 6.58
N ARG A 48 -12.61 -11.21 7.49
CA ARG A 48 -13.38 -12.39 7.89
C ARG A 48 -14.62 -11.92 8.66
N LYS A 49 -15.51 -11.23 7.97
CA LYS A 49 -16.93 -11.31 8.30
C LYS A 49 -17.55 -12.26 7.29
N GLY A 50 -17.54 -13.55 7.66
CA GLY A 50 -18.51 -14.51 7.12
C GLY A 50 -19.94 -13.95 7.23
N PRO A 51 -20.92 -14.56 6.56
CA PRO A 51 -22.24 -13.97 6.34
C PRO A 51 -22.89 -13.54 7.67
N GLY A 52 -22.88 -12.23 7.91
CA GLY A 52 -23.69 -11.52 8.90
C GLY A 52 -23.68 -12.06 10.33
N LYS A 53 -22.82 -11.51 11.21
CA LYS A 53 -23.17 -11.25 12.62
C LYS A 53 -24.22 -10.11 12.67
N GLY A 54 -25.38 -10.33 12.05
CA GLY A 54 -26.53 -9.44 12.13
C GLY A 54 -27.32 -9.71 13.41
N PRO A 55 -27.87 -8.70 14.10
CA PRO A 55 -28.70 -8.93 15.26
C PRO A 55 -29.95 -9.72 14.84
N GLY A 56 -30.05 -10.99 15.28
CA GLY A 56 -31.23 -11.84 15.05
C GLY A 56 -31.00 -13.17 14.34
N ARG A 57 -29.76 -13.52 13.93
CA ARG A 57 -29.48 -14.86 13.40
C ARG A 57 -29.25 -15.86 14.55
N CYS A 58 -29.96 -16.99 14.54
CA CYS A 58 -29.65 -18.10 15.44
C CYS A 58 -28.30 -18.71 15.04
N PRO A 59 -27.35 -18.87 15.98
CA PRO A 59 -26.07 -19.47 15.67
C PRO A 59 -26.24 -20.93 15.26
N THR A 60 -25.40 -21.38 14.35
CA THR A 60 -25.35 -22.80 13.95
C THR A 60 -24.83 -23.67 15.09
N LEU A 61 -25.10 -24.97 15.04
CA LEU A 61 -24.53 -25.91 16.01
C LEU A 61 -22.99 -25.86 16.01
N MET A 62 -22.37 -25.68 14.84
CA MET A 62 -20.94 -25.53 14.70
C MET A 62 -20.42 -24.30 15.43
N GLU A 63 -21.05 -23.13 15.23
CA GLU A 63 -20.69 -21.89 15.92
C GLU A 63 -20.84 -22.02 17.45
N LEU A 64 -21.89 -22.70 17.91
CA LEU A 64 -22.09 -22.97 19.34
C LEU A 64 -21.02 -23.94 19.89
N CYS A 65 -20.64 -24.96 19.12
CA CYS A 65 -19.58 -25.89 19.49
C CYS A 65 -18.22 -25.18 19.58
N VAL A 66 -17.86 -24.38 18.58
CA VAL A 66 -16.63 -23.58 18.55
C VAL A 66 -16.60 -22.64 19.76
N ALA A 67 -17.65 -21.84 19.96
CA ALA A 67 -17.75 -20.91 21.09
C ALA A 67 -17.63 -21.64 22.44
N LYS A 68 -18.18 -22.85 22.55
CA LYS A 68 -18.07 -23.66 23.76
C LYS A 68 -16.65 -24.20 23.97
N VAL A 69 -15.98 -24.63 22.91
CA VAL A 69 -14.56 -25.06 22.97
C VAL A 69 -13.69 -23.88 23.38
N CYS A 70 -13.82 -22.71 22.76
CA CYS A 70 -13.06 -21.51 23.10
C CYS A 70 -13.26 -21.10 24.57
N LYS A 71 -14.49 -21.14 25.08
CA LYS A 71 -14.78 -20.83 26.50
C LYS A 71 -14.12 -21.80 27.49
N ASP A 72 -13.99 -23.06 27.09
CA ASP A 72 -13.44 -24.13 27.92
C ASP A 72 -12.02 -24.52 27.46
N ILE A 73 -11.30 -23.63 26.76
CA ILE A 73 -10.03 -23.94 26.09
C ILE A 73 -8.99 -24.56 27.03
N SER A 74 -8.95 -24.11 28.29
CA SER A 74 -8.06 -24.61 29.34
C SER A 74 -8.30 -26.07 29.75
N LYS A 75 -9.41 -26.68 29.31
CA LYS A 75 -9.70 -28.10 29.55
C LYS A 75 -9.13 -29.03 28.48
N TYR A 76 -8.67 -28.49 27.36
CA TYR A 76 -8.15 -29.26 26.25
C TYR A 76 -6.62 -29.22 26.25
N SER A 77 -5.99 -30.37 26.07
CA SER A 77 -4.53 -30.47 25.94
C SER A 77 -4.06 -30.58 24.49
N THR A 78 -4.94 -30.98 23.57
CA THR A 78 -4.62 -31.12 22.13
C THR A 78 -5.90 -31.14 21.29
N PHE A 79 -5.82 -30.61 20.08
CA PHE A 79 -6.85 -30.67 19.05
C PHE A 79 -6.45 -31.54 17.84
N SER A 80 -5.36 -32.32 17.95
CA SER A 80 -4.83 -33.17 16.86
C SER A 80 -5.81 -34.16 16.25
N MET A 81 -6.87 -34.54 16.98
CA MET A 81 -7.91 -35.46 16.51
C MET A 81 -9.08 -34.74 15.83
N LEU A 82 -9.13 -33.41 15.89
CA LEU A 82 -10.20 -32.64 15.27
C LEU A 82 -9.97 -32.51 13.75
N PRO A 83 -11.04 -32.52 12.95
CA PRO A 83 -10.94 -32.17 11.54
C PRO A 83 -10.33 -30.78 11.35
N THR A 84 -9.52 -30.61 10.30
CA THR A 84 -8.81 -29.35 9.98
C THR A 84 -9.74 -28.14 9.98
N ASP A 85 -10.94 -28.27 9.40
CA ASP A 85 -11.90 -27.17 9.31
C ASP A 85 -12.42 -26.73 10.68
N LEU A 86 -12.54 -27.67 11.63
CA LEU A 86 -12.98 -27.36 12.99
C LEU A 86 -11.82 -26.76 13.80
N SER A 87 -10.61 -27.35 13.70
CA SER A 87 -9.41 -26.77 14.33
C SER A 87 -9.16 -25.35 13.86
N GLN A 88 -9.30 -25.10 12.55
CA GLN A 88 -9.16 -23.78 11.96
C GLN A 88 -10.21 -22.81 12.51
N GLN A 89 -11.50 -23.19 12.57
CA GLN A 89 -12.55 -22.34 13.14
C GLN A 89 -12.33 -22.02 14.62
N ILE A 90 -11.83 -22.97 15.41
CA ILE A 90 -11.52 -22.73 16.82
C ILE A 90 -10.32 -21.77 16.96
N PHE A 91 -9.27 -21.98 16.16
CA PHE A 91 -8.11 -21.09 16.13
C PHE A 91 -8.53 -19.66 15.76
N ASP A 92 -9.29 -19.52 14.68
CA ASP A 92 -9.79 -18.24 14.17
C ASP A 92 -10.63 -17.50 15.21
N GLU A 93 -11.56 -18.19 15.88
CA GLU A 93 -12.40 -17.56 16.92
C GLU A 93 -11.56 -17.14 18.15
N LEU A 94 -10.53 -17.91 18.53
CA LEU A 94 -9.63 -17.53 19.63
C LEU A 94 -8.79 -16.28 19.30
N VAL A 95 -8.34 -16.16 18.06
CA VAL A 95 -7.65 -14.96 17.57
C VAL A 95 -8.61 -13.77 17.56
N ASP A 96 -9.79 -13.92 16.93
CA ASP A 96 -10.81 -12.87 16.83
C ASP A 96 -11.29 -12.39 18.22
N SER A 97 -11.36 -13.29 19.20
CA SER A 97 -11.77 -12.98 20.56
C SER A 97 -10.62 -12.52 21.47
N ASN A 98 -9.39 -12.36 20.96
CA ASN A 98 -8.19 -12.04 21.74
C ASN A 98 -7.98 -12.95 22.96
N CYS A 99 -8.25 -14.25 22.80
CA CYS A 99 -8.18 -15.26 23.86
C CYS A 99 -7.07 -16.30 23.66
N LEU A 100 -6.32 -16.23 22.57
CA LEU A 100 -5.14 -17.04 22.34
C LEU A 100 -4.03 -16.64 23.33
N THR A 101 -3.43 -17.65 23.96
CA THR A 101 -2.37 -17.59 24.96
C THR A 101 -1.27 -18.57 24.60
N ASP A 102 -0.10 -18.47 25.24
CA ASP A 102 0.98 -19.46 25.08
C ASP A 102 0.46 -20.91 25.27
N GLU A 103 -0.31 -21.15 26.35
CA GLU A 103 -0.83 -22.49 26.67
C GLU A 103 -1.90 -22.98 25.68
N SER A 104 -2.81 -22.11 25.25
CA SER A 104 -3.87 -22.50 24.31
C SER A 104 -3.35 -22.70 22.90
N LEU A 105 -2.31 -21.95 22.49
CA LEU A 105 -1.67 -22.15 21.19
C LEU A 105 -1.06 -23.55 21.07
N GLU A 106 -0.44 -24.07 22.14
CA GLU A 106 0.13 -25.42 22.16
C GLU A 106 -0.87 -26.53 21.83
N THR A 107 -2.16 -26.30 22.09
CA THR A 107 -3.21 -27.28 21.73
C THR A 107 -3.30 -27.52 20.21
N PHE A 108 -2.75 -26.62 19.40
CA PHE A 108 -2.77 -26.66 17.93
C PHE A 108 -1.53 -27.27 17.27
N ARG A 109 -0.53 -27.75 18.04
CA ARG A 109 0.77 -28.22 17.51
C ARG A 109 0.69 -29.35 16.46
N ASP A 110 -0.44 -30.05 16.34
CA ASP A 110 -0.61 -31.13 15.35
C ASP A 110 -2.01 -31.08 14.68
N CYS A 111 -2.53 -29.88 14.39
CA CYS A 111 -3.90 -29.69 13.87
C CYS A 111 -4.04 -29.52 12.35
N ALA A 112 -2.92 -29.38 11.65
CA ALA A 112 -2.85 -29.10 10.22
C ALA A 112 -3.63 -27.81 9.82
N LEU A 113 -3.36 -26.72 10.53
CA LEU A 113 -3.93 -25.41 10.21
C LEU A 113 -3.37 -24.89 8.86
N HIS A 114 -4.25 -24.32 8.03
CA HIS A 114 -3.86 -23.78 6.73
C HIS A 114 -3.49 -22.30 6.80
N ASP A 115 -4.27 -21.51 7.53
CA ASP A 115 -4.12 -20.07 7.59
C ASP A 115 -3.92 -19.63 9.04
N ILE A 116 -2.82 -18.94 9.32
CA ILE A 116 -2.52 -18.40 10.65
C ILE A 116 -2.37 -16.89 10.53
N TYR A 117 -3.42 -16.17 10.90
CA TYR A 117 -3.46 -14.71 10.89
C TYR A 117 -3.30 -14.18 12.31
N LEU A 118 -2.11 -13.71 12.65
CA LEU A 118 -1.73 -13.16 13.96
C LEU A 118 -1.31 -11.68 13.85
N GLY A 119 -1.63 -11.03 12.72
CA GLY A 119 -1.36 -9.61 12.52
C GLY A 119 -2.00 -8.75 13.61
N GLU A 120 -1.21 -7.85 14.21
CA GLU A 120 -1.61 -6.98 15.33
C GLU A 120 -1.99 -7.74 16.63
N TYR A 121 -1.86 -9.07 16.66
CA TYR A 121 -2.17 -9.85 17.86
C TYR A 121 -1.07 -9.64 18.93
N PRO A 122 -1.42 -9.31 20.18
CA PRO A 122 -0.43 -8.99 21.20
C PRO A 122 0.35 -10.23 21.67
N GLY A 123 1.68 -10.08 21.82
CA GLY A 123 2.55 -11.10 22.43
C GLY A 123 3.03 -12.21 21.48
N VAL A 124 2.79 -12.07 20.18
CA VAL A 124 3.33 -12.97 19.15
C VAL A 124 4.86 -12.87 19.13
N LYS A 125 5.54 -13.99 19.38
CA LYS A 125 6.99 -14.09 19.60
C LYS A 125 7.54 -15.39 18.98
N ASP A 126 8.86 -15.54 18.95
CA ASP A 126 9.53 -16.71 18.35
C ASP A 126 8.99 -18.07 18.80
N ALA A 127 8.63 -18.22 20.09
CA ALA A 127 8.08 -19.47 20.61
C ALA A 127 6.77 -19.88 19.93
N TRP A 128 5.94 -18.91 19.51
CA TRP A 128 4.68 -19.19 18.80
C TRP A 128 4.96 -19.76 17.41
N MET A 129 6.06 -19.32 16.79
CA MET A 129 6.46 -19.78 15.47
C MET A 129 6.82 -21.26 15.44
N GLU A 130 7.17 -21.89 16.57
CA GLU A 130 7.33 -23.34 16.64
C GLU A 130 6.01 -24.09 16.41
N VAL A 131 4.91 -23.59 17.00
CA VAL A 131 3.57 -24.14 16.80
C VAL A 131 3.07 -23.81 15.40
N VAL A 132 3.33 -22.61 14.89
CA VAL A 132 3.00 -22.27 13.50
C VAL A 132 3.75 -23.21 12.53
N ALA A 133 5.05 -23.42 12.73
CA ALA A 133 5.85 -24.30 11.88
C ALA A 133 5.46 -25.78 11.97
N SER A 134 4.87 -26.21 13.09
CA SER A 134 4.44 -27.60 13.29
C SER A 134 3.30 -28.03 12.34
N GLN A 135 2.61 -27.09 11.70
CA GLN A 135 1.62 -27.36 10.66
C GLN A 135 2.23 -27.89 9.35
N ARG A 136 3.55 -27.69 9.15
CA ARG A 136 4.34 -28.21 8.03
C ARG A 136 3.70 -27.92 6.67
N GLN A 137 3.34 -28.96 5.92
CA GLN A 137 2.84 -28.88 4.55
C GLN A 137 1.38 -28.41 4.45
N SER A 138 0.66 -28.35 5.56
CA SER A 138 -0.69 -27.77 5.57
C SER A 138 -0.66 -26.24 5.55
N LEU A 139 0.42 -25.61 6.02
CA LEU A 139 0.48 -24.17 6.15
C LEU A 139 0.57 -23.48 4.78
N LEU A 140 -0.42 -22.64 4.48
CA LEU A 140 -0.55 -21.89 3.22
C LEU A 140 -0.35 -20.39 3.43
N SER A 141 -0.86 -19.84 4.53
CA SER A 141 -0.81 -18.40 4.79
C SER A 141 -0.38 -18.11 6.23
N VAL A 142 0.57 -17.19 6.39
CA VAL A 142 0.98 -16.67 7.69
C VAL A 142 1.00 -15.15 7.65
N ASP A 143 0.32 -14.53 8.61
CA ASP A 143 0.47 -13.12 8.92
C ASP A 143 0.96 -12.97 10.36
N ILE A 144 2.15 -12.41 10.52
CA ILE A 144 2.77 -12.09 11.82
C ILE A 144 3.06 -10.60 11.91
N SER A 145 2.31 -9.78 11.20
CA SER A 145 2.49 -8.33 11.20
C SER A 145 2.41 -7.74 12.62
N CYS A 146 3.22 -6.73 12.91
CA CYS A 146 3.27 -6.06 14.21
C CYS A 146 3.63 -6.99 15.38
N SER A 147 4.41 -8.05 15.13
CA SER A 147 4.86 -9.01 16.16
C SER A 147 6.30 -8.76 16.63
N ASP A 148 6.66 -9.37 17.75
CA ASP A 148 8.03 -9.40 18.31
C ASP A 148 8.86 -10.56 17.72
N VAL A 149 8.41 -11.17 16.61
CA VAL A 149 9.13 -12.26 15.94
C VAL A 149 10.45 -11.75 15.37
N THR A 150 11.51 -12.51 15.63
CA THR A 150 12.86 -12.24 15.17
C THR A 150 13.24 -13.15 14.00
N ASP A 151 14.45 -12.98 13.46
CA ASP A 151 15.04 -13.90 12.49
C ASP A 151 14.97 -15.38 12.92
N ARG A 152 15.08 -15.66 14.22
CA ARG A 152 15.00 -17.03 14.75
C ARG A 152 13.61 -17.61 14.59
N GLY A 153 12.58 -16.84 14.99
CA GLY A 153 11.18 -17.25 14.84
C GLY A 153 10.82 -17.47 13.38
N LEU A 154 11.26 -16.56 12.50
CA LEU A 154 11.02 -16.66 11.07
C LEU A 154 11.69 -17.91 10.47
N ASN A 155 12.89 -18.27 10.92
CA ASN A 155 13.62 -19.45 10.44
C ASN A 155 12.92 -20.80 10.76
N PHE A 156 12.03 -20.86 11.77
CA PHE A 156 11.24 -22.05 12.03
C PHE A 156 10.30 -22.41 10.86
N LEU A 157 9.91 -21.42 10.05
CA LEU A 157 9.02 -21.64 8.90
C LEU A 157 9.71 -22.27 7.69
N SER A 158 11.03 -22.51 7.72
CA SER A 158 11.81 -23.00 6.57
C SER A 158 11.28 -24.29 5.93
N ASP A 159 10.67 -25.18 6.70
CA ASP A 159 10.10 -26.45 6.22
C ASP A 159 8.66 -26.34 5.68
N CYS A 160 8.04 -25.15 5.74
CA CYS A 160 6.66 -24.91 5.29
C CYS A 160 6.59 -24.62 3.78
N SER A 161 7.00 -25.58 2.96
CA SER A 161 7.19 -25.38 1.50
C SER A 161 5.92 -25.11 0.68
N ASN A 162 4.73 -25.36 1.24
CA ASN A 162 3.45 -25.05 0.60
C ASN A 162 2.98 -23.62 0.84
N MET A 163 3.75 -22.79 1.54
CA MET A 163 3.44 -21.38 1.80
C MET A 163 3.13 -20.64 0.48
N GLN A 164 1.97 -20.01 0.44
CA GLN A 164 1.48 -19.19 -0.67
C GLN A 164 1.47 -17.71 -0.30
N SER A 165 1.29 -17.37 0.98
CA SER A 165 1.23 -15.99 1.46
C SER A 165 2.00 -15.81 2.77
N LEU A 166 2.87 -14.80 2.81
CA LEU A 166 3.57 -14.40 4.03
C LEU A 166 3.49 -12.87 4.21
N SER A 167 3.05 -12.44 5.39
CA SER A 167 3.03 -11.04 5.79
C SER A 167 3.82 -10.83 7.08
N CYS A 168 4.84 -9.99 6.99
CA CYS A 168 5.72 -9.58 8.09
C CYS A 168 5.79 -8.04 8.16
N ASN A 169 4.62 -7.39 8.10
CA ASN A 169 4.54 -5.93 8.12
C ASN A 169 4.90 -5.41 9.51
N TYR A 170 5.59 -4.28 9.60
CA TYR A 170 5.97 -3.65 10.87
C TYR A 170 6.76 -4.58 11.82
N CYS A 171 7.43 -5.61 11.30
CA CYS A 171 8.31 -6.49 12.09
C CYS A 171 9.70 -5.86 12.20
N GLU A 172 9.94 -5.11 13.27
CA GLU A 172 11.19 -4.35 13.49
C GLU A 172 12.40 -5.25 13.85
N HIS A 173 12.14 -6.50 14.25
CA HIS A 173 13.17 -7.46 14.69
C HIS A 173 13.53 -8.51 13.63
N VAL A 174 12.95 -8.43 12.43
CA VAL A 174 13.33 -9.23 11.27
C VAL A 174 14.36 -8.43 10.47
N SER A 175 15.57 -8.98 10.33
CA SER A 175 16.67 -8.41 9.56
C SER A 175 16.78 -9.07 8.18
N GLU A 176 17.75 -8.60 7.38
CA GLU A 176 18.05 -9.20 6.08
C GLU A 176 18.48 -10.68 6.19
N HIS A 177 19.03 -11.10 7.34
CA HIS A 177 19.41 -12.49 7.59
C HIS A 177 18.18 -13.40 7.75
N GLY A 178 17.11 -12.91 8.37
CA GLY A 178 15.85 -13.64 8.50
C GLY A 178 15.16 -13.91 7.16
N LEU A 179 15.39 -13.05 6.16
CA LEU A 179 14.83 -13.22 4.80
C LEU A 179 15.34 -14.48 4.09
N GLY A 180 16.42 -15.10 4.58
CA GLY A 180 16.94 -16.37 4.07
C GLY A 180 15.87 -17.48 4.03
N VAL A 181 14.88 -17.45 4.93
CA VAL A 181 13.77 -18.42 4.94
C VAL A 181 12.99 -18.45 3.63
N LEU A 182 12.91 -17.31 2.93
CA LEU A 182 12.11 -17.15 1.72
C LEU A 182 12.59 -18.05 0.58
N SER A 183 13.86 -18.48 0.63
CA SER A 183 14.42 -19.43 -0.33
C SER A 183 13.69 -20.79 -0.35
N GLY A 184 13.04 -21.17 0.76
CA GLY A 184 12.22 -22.38 0.86
C GLY A 184 10.80 -22.23 0.29
N PHE A 185 10.31 -21.01 0.08
CA PHE A 185 8.92 -20.73 -0.31
C PHE A 185 8.73 -20.65 -1.82
N SER A 186 9.01 -21.75 -2.51
CA SER A 186 8.88 -21.82 -3.97
C SER A 186 7.45 -21.59 -4.50
N ASN A 187 6.43 -21.83 -3.68
CA ASN A 187 5.01 -21.63 -4.03
C ASN A 187 4.46 -20.24 -3.66
N LEU A 188 5.31 -19.34 -3.14
CA LEU A 188 4.87 -18.04 -2.67
C LEU A 188 4.29 -17.20 -3.82
N THR A 189 3.05 -16.75 -3.64
CA THR A 189 2.33 -15.89 -4.59
C THR A 189 2.10 -14.50 -4.02
N SER A 190 2.10 -14.33 -2.69
CA SER A 190 1.92 -13.05 -2.02
C SER A 190 2.96 -12.86 -0.93
N LEU A 191 3.61 -11.69 -0.93
CA LEU A 191 4.62 -11.33 0.06
C LEU A 191 4.47 -9.87 0.47
N SER A 192 4.47 -9.61 1.78
CA SER A 192 4.34 -8.26 2.34
C SER A 192 5.35 -8.01 3.46
N PHE A 193 6.09 -6.91 3.34
CA PHE A 193 7.08 -6.44 4.32
C PHE A 193 6.91 -4.94 4.59
N LYS A 194 5.66 -4.43 4.59
CA LYS A 194 5.38 -3.00 4.79
C LYS A 194 6.12 -2.46 5.99
N ARG A 195 6.82 -1.34 5.80
CA ARG A 195 7.59 -0.66 6.83
C ARG A 195 8.57 -1.61 7.54
N SER A 196 9.20 -2.51 6.80
CA SER A 196 10.30 -3.33 7.31
C SER A 196 11.65 -2.70 6.98
N ASP A 197 12.45 -2.51 8.02
CA ASP A 197 13.84 -2.04 7.91
C ASP A 197 14.84 -3.18 7.64
N GLY A 198 14.37 -4.43 7.68
CA GLY A 198 15.13 -5.64 7.36
C GLY A 198 15.23 -5.95 5.87
N VAL A 199 14.34 -5.38 5.05
CA VAL A 199 14.42 -5.50 3.58
C VAL A 199 15.43 -4.47 3.03
N THR A 200 16.68 -4.90 2.95
CA THR A 200 17.80 -4.17 2.33
C THR A 200 17.96 -4.55 0.86
N ALA A 201 18.77 -3.79 0.13
CA ALA A 201 19.12 -4.10 -1.26
C ALA A 201 19.77 -5.49 -1.40
N GLU A 202 20.66 -5.83 -0.47
CA GLU A 202 21.35 -7.12 -0.37
C GLU A 202 20.37 -8.24 -0.01
N GLY A 203 19.48 -8.00 0.96
CA GLY A 203 18.43 -8.94 1.38
C GLY A 203 17.47 -9.30 0.24
N MET A 204 17.17 -8.36 -0.68
CA MET A 204 16.33 -8.61 -1.85
C MET A 204 16.92 -9.65 -2.83
N SER A 205 18.18 -10.06 -2.68
CA SER A 205 18.75 -11.16 -3.48
C SER A 205 17.93 -12.45 -3.38
N VAL A 206 17.29 -12.72 -2.24
CA VAL A 206 16.45 -13.90 -2.05
C VAL A 206 15.15 -13.82 -2.86
N PHE A 207 14.68 -12.63 -3.23
CA PHE A 207 13.46 -12.45 -4.02
C PHE A 207 13.63 -12.96 -5.45
N ALA A 208 14.86 -13.07 -5.96
CA ALA A 208 15.12 -13.58 -7.30
C ALA A 208 14.57 -14.99 -7.55
N ASN A 209 14.40 -15.78 -6.48
CA ASN A 209 13.90 -17.15 -6.55
C ASN A 209 12.37 -17.25 -6.41
N LEU A 210 11.68 -16.17 -6.04
CA LEU A 210 10.23 -16.15 -5.82
C LEU A 210 9.46 -16.02 -7.14
N VAL A 211 9.78 -16.85 -8.13
CA VAL A 211 9.29 -16.73 -9.52
C VAL A 211 7.76 -16.90 -9.66
N ASN A 212 7.09 -17.38 -8.62
CA ASN A 212 5.64 -17.53 -8.55
C ASN A 212 4.92 -16.31 -7.95
N LEU A 213 5.67 -15.28 -7.54
CA LEU A 213 5.12 -14.10 -6.90
C LEU A 213 4.20 -13.33 -7.85
N VAL A 214 3.01 -13.04 -7.36
CA VAL A 214 1.93 -12.29 -8.03
C VAL A 214 1.76 -10.92 -7.36
N ASN A 215 1.84 -10.88 -6.03
CA ASN A 215 1.70 -9.65 -5.25
C ASN A 215 2.94 -9.43 -4.38
N LEU A 216 3.51 -8.24 -4.46
CA LEU A 216 4.62 -7.82 -3.61
C LEU A 216 4.36 -6.45 -3.01
N ASP A 217 4.33 -6.38 -1.69
CA ASP A 217 4.16 -5.14 -0.95
C ASP A 217 5.41 -4.79 -0.12
N LEU A 218 6.07 -3.72 -0.55
CA LEU A 218 7.27 -3.14 0.04
C LEU A 218 7.03 -1.68 0.45
N GLU A 219 5.78 -1.29 0.70
CA GLU A 219 5.45 0.07 1.11
C GLU A 219 6.33 0.49 2.30
N ARG A 220 6.97 1.65 2.17
CA ARG A 220 7.82 2.25 3.20
C ARG A 220 9.01 1.37 3.62
N CYS A 221 9.49 0.48 2.76
CA CYS A 221 10.79 -0.17 2.93
C CYS A 221 11.90 0.78 2.45
N LEU A 222 12.58 1.46 3.37
CA LEU A 222 13.46 2.58 3.01
C LEU A 222 14.85 2.16 2.49
N LYS A 223 15.25 0.89 2.66
CA LYS A 223 16.60 0.38 2.36
C LYS A 223 16.69 -0.47 1.07
N ILE A 224 15.67 -0.42 0.22
CA ILE A 224 15.56 -1.29 -0.98
C ILE A 224 16.24 -0.72 -2.24
N HIS A 225 16.75 0.51 -2.20
CA HIS A 225 17.43 1.14 -3.34
C HIS A 225 18.63 0.30 -3.80
N GLY A 226 18.70 -0.01 -5.09
CA GLY A 226 19.68 -0.94 -5.68
C GLY A 226 19.22 -2.41 -5.71
N GLY A 227 18.27 -2.81 -4.85
CA GLY A 227 17.81 -4.20 -4.73
C GLY A 227 16.86 -4.68 -5.83
N LEU A 228 16.20 -3.74 -6.53
CA LEU A 228 15.26 -4.03 -7.64
C LEU A 228 15.89 -4.81 -8.81
N VAL A 229 17.23 -4.84 -8.91
CA VAL A 229 17.96 -5.69 -9.86
C VAL A 229 17.61 -7.17 -9.71
N HIS A 230 17.24 -7.61 -8.51
CA HIS A 230 16.88 -9.00 -8.19
C HIS A 230 15.45 -9.37 -8.60
N MET A 231 14.63 -8.40 -9.03
CA MET A 231 13.22 -8.64 -9.36
C MET A 231 12.97 -8.96 -10.85
N LYS A 232 13.99 -8.89 -11.72
CA LYS A 232 13.86 -9.13 -13.18
C LYS A 232 13.19 -10.47 -13.55
N GLY A 233 13.34 -11.48 -12.69
CA GLY A 233 12.81 -12.83 -12.91
C GLY A 233 11.33 -13.00 -12.52
N LEU A 234 10.73 -12.02 -11.83
CA LEU A 234 9.38 -12.11 -11.26
C LEU A 234 8.28 -11.88 -12.31
N ARG A 235 8.34 -12.63 -13.41
CA ARG A 235 7.49 -12.42 -14.58
C ARG A 235 6.00 -12.68 -14.34
N LYS A 236 5.62 -13.29 -13.21
CA LYS A 236 4.22 -13.48 -12.80
C LYS A 236 3.67 -12.33 -11.95
N LEU A 237 4.51 -11.34 -11.61
CA LEU A 237 4.10 -10.23 -10.76
C LEU A 237 3.01 -9.40 -11.45
N GLU A 238 1.90 -9.22 -10.75
CA GLU A 238 0.73 -8.46 -11.19
C GLU A 238 0.55 -7.17 -10.36
N SER A 239 0.91 -7.16 -9.08
CA SER A 239 0.84 -5.98 -8.22
C SER A 239 2.16 -5.74 -7.48
N LEU A 240 2.66 -4.52 -7.58
CA LEU A 240 3.85 -4.04 -6.88
C LEU A 240 3.55 -2.74 -6.15
N ASN A 241 3.64 -2.77 -4.81
CA ASN A 241 3.51 -1.60 -3.97
C ASN A 241 4.87 -1.18 -3.39
N MET A 242 5.32 0.03 -3.73
CA MET A 242 6.54 0.66 -3.20
C MET A 242 6.26 2.12 -2.78
N ARG A 243 5.03 2.43 -2.32
CA ARG A 243 4.71 3.76 -1.82
C ARG A 243 5.63 4.14 -0.66
N TYR A 244 5.99 5.42 -0.57
CA TYR A 244 6.86 5.97 0.47
C TYR A 244 8.27 5.37 0.53
N CYS A 245 8.72 4.70 -0.54
CA CYS A 245 10.10 4.26 -0.70
C CYS A 245 10.94 5.41 -1.29
N ASN A 246 11.15 6.45 -0.48
CA ASN A 246 11.66 7.75 -0.93
C ASN A 246 13.10 7.75 -1.50
N TYR A 247 13.80 6.62 -1.50
CA TYR A 247 15.13 6.44 -2.08
C TYR A 247 15.11 5.70 -3.43
N ILE A 248 13.95 5.21 -3.88
CA ILE A 248 13.80 4.61 -5.20
C ILE A 248 13.90 5.69 -6.28
N THR A 249 14.71 5.41 -7.30
CA THR A 249 15.07 6.31 -8.41
C THR A 249 14.81 5.65 -9.77
N ASP A 250 14.95 6.42 -10.86
CA ASP A 250 14.84 5.90 -12.24
C ASP A 250 15.78 4.71 -12.52
N SER A 251 16.95 4.70 -11.86
CA SER A 251 17.94 3.62 -12.01
C SER A 251 17.46 2.27 -11.48
N ASP A 252 16.51 2.30 -10.54
CA ASP A 252 15.87 1.12 -9.98
C ASP A 252 14.69 0.65 -10.86
N ILE A 253 13.88 1.60 -11.34
CA ILE A 253 12.68 1.35 -12.14
C ILE A 253 12.98 0.66 -13.46
N LYS A 254 14.17 0.90 -14.06
CA LYS A 254 14.57 0.22 -15.31
C LYS A 254 14.45 -1.32 -15.23
N TYR A 255 14.57 -1.91 -14.04
CA TYR A 255 14.48 -3.35 -13.82
C TYR A 255 13.04 -3.89 -13.82
N LEU A 256 12.04 -3.00 -13.78
CA LEU A 256 10.63 -3.36 -13.89
C LEU A 256 10.14 -3.48 -15.34
N SER A 257 10.93 -3.00 -16.31
CA SER A 257 10.54 -2.92 -17.74
C SER A 257 10.09 -4.27 -18.35
N ASP A 258 10.66 -5.38 -17.89
CA ASP A 258 10.34 -6.73 -18.37
C ASP A 258 9.16 -7.40 -17.64
N LEU A 259 8.60 -6.76 -16.59
CA LEU A 259 7.49 -7.29 -15.79
C LEU A 259 6.14 -7.08 -16.49
N THR A 260 6.03 -7.57 -17.73
CA THR A 260 4.89 -7.33 -18.64
C THR A 260 3.53 -7.86 -18.15
N ASN A 261 3.49 -8.62 -17.05
CA ASN A 261 2.25 -9.03 -16.38
C ASN A 261 1.75 -8.03 -15.34
N LEU A 262 2.52 -6.98 -15.03
CA LEU A 262 2.16 -5.99 -14.03
C LEU A 262 0.88 -5.25 -14.43
N LYS A 263 -0.10 -5.27 -13.52
CA LYS A 263 -1.41 -4.62 -13.62
C LYS A 263 -1.49 -3.41 -12.71
N GLU A 264 -0.79 -3.43 -11.59
CA GLU A 264 -0.78 -2.37 -10.60
C GLU A 264 0.65 -2.01 -10.18
N LEU A 265 0.96 -0.72 -10.21
CA LEU A 265 2.25 -0.17 -9.79
C LEU A 265 2.02 1.08 -8.93
N GLN A 266 2.34 0.96 -7.64
CA GLN A 266 2.21 2.05 -6.68
C GLN A 266 3.60 2.61 -6.33
N LEU A 267 3.89 3.83 -6.77
CA LEU A 267 5.19 4.51 -6.63
C LEU A 267 5.08 5.86 -5.91
N SER A 268 3.95 6.14 -5.23
CA SER A 268 3.73 7.39 -4.52
C SER A 268 4.93 7.77 -3.64
N SER A 269 5.34 9.03 -3.70
CA SER A 269 6.44 9.61 -2.93
C SER A 269 7.83 8.97 -3.20
N CYS A 270 8.03 8.37 -4.36
CA CYS A 270 9.37 7.96 -4.82
C CYS A 270 10.09 9.10 -5.57
N ARG A 271 11.39 8.96 -5.82
CA ARG A 271 12.20 9.95 -6.58
C ARG A 271 12.26 9.58 -8.05
N ILE A 272 11.09 9.36 -8.65
CA ILE A 272 10.95 9.00 -10.06
C ILE A 272 10.73 10.24 -10.92
N THR A 273 11.51 10.36 -11.99
CA THR A 273 11.37 11.42 -12.99
C THR A 273 10.80 10.87 -14.29
N ASP A 274 10.62 11.73 -15.29
CA ASP A 274 10.14 11.37 -16.63
C ASP A 274 10.97 10.23 -17.26
N LEU A 275 12.28 10.18 -16.99
CA LEU A 275 13.15 9.10 -17.45
C LEU A 275 12.73 7.75 -16.87
N GLY A 276 12.39 7.68 -15.58
CA GLY A 276 11.92 6.45 -14.96
C GLY A 276 10.63 5.94 -15.59
N ILE A 277 9.70 6.84 -15.92
CA ILE A 277 8.44 6.51 -16.58
C ILE A 277 8.65 5.99 -18.00
N SER A 278 9.66 6.49 -18.73
CA SER A 278 9.99 6.01 -20.07
C SER A 278 10.31 4.51 -20.12
N TYR A 279 10.85 3.94 -19.03
CA TYR A 279 11.11 2.50 -18.92
C TYR A 279 9.86 1.65 -18.74
N LEU A 280 8.72 2.25 -18.35
CA LEU A 280 7.47 1.54 -18.07
C LEU A 280 6.60 1.35 -19.31
N THR A 281 6.94 1.99 -20.44
CA THR A 281 6.15 1.96 -21.69
C THR A 281 5.84 0.56 -22.22
N GLY A 282 6.67 -0.44 -21.90
CA GLY A 282 6.46 -1.85 -22.25
C GLY A 282 5.38 -2.58 -21.42
N LEU A 283 4.90 -1.99 -20.33
CA LEU A 283 3.93 -2.60 -19.40
C LEU A 283 2.50 -2.51 -19.91
N SER A 284 2.24 -3.14 -21.05
CA SER A 284 0.94 -3.08 -21.78
C SER A 284 -0.28 -3.58 -20.99
N LYS A 285 -0.08 -4.34 -19.90
CA LYS A 285 -1.14 -4.80 -19.00
C LYS A 285 -1.37 -3.88 -17.80
N LEU A 286 -0.60 -2.80 -17.66
CA LEU A 286 -0.75 -1.89 -16.54
C LEU A 286 -2.10 -1.20 -16.61
N THR A 287 -2.83 -1.27 -15.51
CA THR A 287 -4.18 -0.72 -15.35
C THR A 287 -4.23 0.35 -14.27
N HIS A 288 -3.36 0.26 -13.27
CA HIS A 288 -3.28 1.18 -12.15
C HIS A 288 -1.84 1.68 -12.01
N LEU A 289 -1.67 2.99 -12.15
CA LEU A 289 -0.38 3.66 -11.96
C LEU A 289 -0.56 4.82 -10.98
N ASN A 290 0.18 4.78 -9.88
CA ASN A 290 0.19 5.85 -8.90
C ASN A 290 1.60 6.45 -8.76
N LEU A 291 1.71 7.72 -9.14
CA LEU A 291 2.91 8.53 -9.12
C LEU A 291 2.77 9.75 -8.20
N GLU A 292 1.79 9.75 -7.29
CA GLU A 292 1.52 10.89 -6.43
C GLU A 292 2.79 11.38 -5.71
N SER A 293 3.04 12.68 -5.74
CA SER A 293 4.22 13.30 -5.15
C SER A 293 5.58 12.78 -5.68
N CYS A 294 5.62 12.24 -6.90
CA CYS A 294 6.88 12.00 -7.62
C CYS A 294 7.31 13.26 -8.37
N PRO A 295 8.63 13.50 -8.54
CA PRO A 295 9.16 14.63 -9.31
C PRO A 295 9.08 14.38 -10.84
N VAL A 296 7.91 14.00 -11.35
CA VAL A 296 7.61 13.90 -12.78
C VAL A 296 7.05 15.22 -13.30
N THR A 297 7.28 15.52 -14.58
CA THR A 297 6.75 16.70 -15.25
C THR A 297 5.71 16.32 -16.30
N ALA A 298 5.16 17.32 -16.98
CA ALA A 298 4.31 17.14 -18.17
C ALA A 298 4.94 16.21 -19.23
N ALA A 299 6.28 16.16 -19.33
CA ALA A 299 6.95 15.31 -20.30
C ALA A 299 6.74 13.80 -20.06
N CYS A 300 6.37 13.36 -18.84
CA CYS A 300 6.04 11.96 -18.62
C CYS A 300 4.76 11.51 -19.35
N LEU A 301 3.87 12.44 -19.72
CA LEU A 301 2.57 12.11 -20.29
C LEU A 301 2.68 11.41 -21.65
N GLU A 302 3.68 11.74 -22.45
CA GLU A 302 3.98 11.05 -23.72
C GLU A 302 4.35 9.57 -23.49
N ALA A 303 5.10 9.27 -22.43
CA ALA A 303 5.39 7.88 -22.07
C ALA A 303 4.16 7.17 -21.52
N ILE A 304 3.34 7.86 -20.71
CA ILE A 304 2.12 7.30 -20.11
C ILE A 304 1.05 6.99 -21.16
N SER A 305 0.94 7.77 -22.25
CA SER A 305 -0.03 7.51 -23.32
C SER A 305 0.18 6.16 -24.00
N GLY A 306 1.41 5.64 -23.99
CA GLY A 306 1.72 4.27 -24.45
C GLY A 306 1.08 3.16 -23.60
N LEU A 307 0.63 3.46 -22.39
CA LEU A 307 0.01 2.50 -21.47
C LEU A 307 -1.51 2.39 -21.72
N ALA A 308 -1.89 1.96 -22.93
CA ALA A 308 -3.29 1.95 -23.40
C ALA A 308 -4.30 1.12 -22.57
N SER A 309 -3.84 0.36 -21.58
CA SER A 309 -4.68 -0.39 -20.64
C SER A 309 -5.00 0.37 -19.34
N LEU A 310 -4.45 1.57 -19.15
CA LEU A 310 -4.63 2.36 -17.93
C LEU A 310 -6.11 2.66 -17.66
N MET A 311 -6.54 2.34 -16.45
CA MET A 311 -7.87 2.63 -15.91
C MET A 311 -7.78 3.63 -14.76
N LEU A 312 -6.69 3.62 -13.99
CA LEU A 312 -6.43 4.57 -12.91
C LEU A 312 -5.05 5.19 -13.07
N LEU A 313 -5.02 6.52 -13.10
CA LEU A 313 -3.81 7.32 -13.12
C LEU A 313 -3.86 8.34 -11.98
N ASN A 314 -2.91 8.25 -11.06
CA ASN A 314 -2.73 9.25 -10.02
C ASN A 314 -1.43 10.02 -10.22
N LEU A 315 -1.57 11.30 -10.52
CA LEU A 315 -0.51 12.29 -10.72
C LEU A 315 -0.67 13.48 -9.76
N ASN A 316 -1.35 13.28 -8.62
CA ASN A 316 -1.49 14.33 -7.61
C ASN A 316 -0.11 14.84 -7.17
N ARG A 317 0.00 16.14 -6.91
CA ARG A 317 1.20 16.76 -6.33
C ARG A 317 2.50 16.51 -7.12
N CYS A 318 2.42 16.38 -8.44
CA CYS A 318 3.60 16.15 -9.29
C CYS A 318 4.19 17.45 -9.86
N GLY A 319 3.45 18.57 -9.80
CA GLY A 319 3.87 19.84 -10.38
C GLY A 319 3.62 19.92 -11.89
N ILE A 320 2.59 19.24 -12.39
CA ILE A 320 2.23 19.17 -13.81
C ILE A 320 1.59 20.48 -14.29
N TYR A 321 1.90 20.88 -15.52
CA TYR A 321 1.31 22.01 -16.26
C TYR A 321 0.50 21.48 -17.45
N ASP A 322 -0.13 22.38 -18.21
CA ASP A 322 -0.98 22.00 -19.36
C ASP A 322 -0.20 21.41 -20.55
N GLU A 323 1.12 21.60 -20.59
CA GLU A 323 1.98 21.06 -21.64
C GLU A 323 1.86 19.52 -21.70
N GLY A 324 1.74 18.96 -22.91
CA GLY A 324 1.63 17.50 -23.09
C GLY A 324 0.28 16.89 -22.70
N CYS A 325 -0.70 17.67 -22.20
CA CYS A 325 -2.03 17.17 -21.85
C CYS A 325 -2.78 16.53 -23.03
N GLU A 326 -2.42 16.83 -24.28
CA GLU A 326 -2.94 16.14 -25.47
C GLU A 326 -2.73 14.61 -25.41
N SER A 327 -1.71 14.15 -24.68
CA SER A 327 -1.41 12.73 -24.46
C SER A 327 -2.52 12.01 -23.67
N PHE A 328 -3.34 12.73 -22.88
CA PHE A 328 -4.50 12.14 -22.22
C PHE A 328 -5.53 11.63 -23.22
N GLU A 329 -5.58 12.18 -24.43
CA GLU A 329 -6.55 11.77 -25.44
C GLU A 329 -6.41 10.29 -25.79
N ASP A 330 -5.22 9.69 -25.66
CA ASP A 330 -4.99 8.28 -25.98
C ASP A 330 -5.45 7.30 -24.89
N LEU A 331 -5.65 7.77 -23.65
CA LEU A 331 -6.01 6.95 -22.50
C LEU A 331 -7.51 6.64 -22.43
N LYS A 332 -8.10 6.13 -23.52
CA LYS A 332 -9.56 5.93 -23.67
C LYS A 332 -10.21 4.99 -22.64
N LYS A 333 -9.43 4.16 -21.95
CA LYS A 333 -9.91 3.24 -20.90
C LYS A 333 -9.90 3.85 -19.50
N LEU A 334 -9.42 5.09 -19.36
CA LEU A 334 -9.27 5.73 -18.06
C LEU A 334 -10.63 5.94 -17.40
N LYS A 335 -10.74 5.46 -16.16
CA LYS A 335 -11.89 5.59 -15.27
C LYS A 335 -11.64 6.56 -14.13
N VAL A 336 -10.40 6.60 -13.64
CA VAL A 336 -10.00 7.46 -12.52
C VAL A 336 -8.78 8.27 -12.92
N LEU A 337 -8.90 9.59 -12.86
CA LEU A 337 -7.81 10.52 -13.11
C LEU A 337 -7.67 11.48 -11.93
N ASN A 338 -6.52 11.42 -11.26
CA ASN A 338 -6.20 12.31 -10.16
C ASN A 338 -5.08 13.27 -10.58
N LEU A 339 -5.42 14.56 -10.66
CA LEU A 339 -4.55 15.66 -11.09
C LEU A 339 -4.49 16.78 -10.05
N GLY A 340 -4.99 16.57 -8.85
CA GLY A 340 -5.05 17.57 -7.80
C GLY A 340 -3.65 18.06 -7.36
N PHE A 341 -3.60 19.29 -6.85
CA PHE A 341 -2.38 19.97 -6.41
C PHE A 341 -1.32 20.09 -7.52
N ASN A 342 -1.75 20.35 -8.75
CA ASN A 342 -0.89 20.64 -9.89
C ASN A 342 -1.10 22.08 -10.39
N HIS A 343 -0.37 22.49 -11.44
CA HIS A 343 -0.46 23.81 -12.05
C HIS A 343 -1.33 23.84 -13.31
N ILE A 344 -2.29 22.92 -13.39
CA ILE A 344 -3.20 22.72 -14.52
C ILE A 344 -4.26 23.82 -14.59
N THR A 345 -4.61 24.25 -15.80
CA THR A 345 -5.64 25.25 -16.11
C THR A 345 -6.74 24.66 -17.01
N ASP A 346 -7.69 25.50 -17.40
CA ASP A 346 -8.78 25.15 -18.33
C ASP A 346 -8.26 24.57 -19.66
N ALA A 347 -7.04 24.93 -20.08
CA ALA A 347 -6.43 24.45 -21.32
C ALA A 347 -6.27 22.91 -21.34
N CYS A 348 -5.91 22.29 -20.22
CA CYS A 348 -5.77 20.83 -20.16
C CYS A 348 -7.12 20.12 -20.29
N LEU A 349 -8.22 20.72 -19.80
CA LEU A 349 -9.55 20.08 -19.83
C LEU A 349 -10.07 19.87 -21.26
N VAL A 350 -9.59 20.64 -22.23
CA VAL A 350 -9.88 20.44 -23.67
C VAL A 350 -9.55 19.02 -24.11
N HIS A 351 -8.47 18.45 -23.57
CA HIS A 351 -7.96 17.13 -23.92
C HIS A 351 -8.66 15.99 -23.15
N LEU A 352 -9.40 16.30 -22.09
CA LEU A 352 -10.15 15.29 -21.32
C LEU A 352 -11.53 14.98 -21.92
N LYS A 353 -12.05 15.82 -22.83
CA LYS A 353 -13.40 15.68 -23.42
C LYS A 353 -13.68 14.30 -24.05
N GLY A 354 -12.62 13.61 -24.51
CA GLY A 354 -12.70 12.31 -25.17
C GLY A 354 -12.64 11.10 -24.23
N LEU A 355 -12.49 11.31 -22.93
CA LEU A 355 -12.39 10.27 -21.91
C LEU A 355 -13.77 9.82 -21.42
N ILE A 356 -14.61 9.36 -22.35
CA ILE A 356 -16.04 9.04 -22.07
C ILE A 356 -16.26 7.95 -21.01
N ASN A 357 -15.21 7.19 -20.66
CA ASN A 357 -15.23 6.16 -19.61
C ASN A 357 -14.84 6.69 -18.22
N LEU A 358 -14.54 7.99 -18.09
CA LEU A 358 -14.10 8.58 -16.84
C LEU A 358 -15.25 8.63 -15.83
N GLU A 359 -15.03 7.99 -14.68
CA GLU A 359 -15.97 7.85 -13.58
C GLU A 359 -15.61 8.78 -12.41
N SER A 360 -14.31 9.06 -12.21
CA SER A 360 -13.81 9.96 -11.17
C SER A 360 -12.71 10.88 -11.69
N LEU A 361 -12.85 12.17 -11.41
CA LEU A 361 -11.87 13.20 -11.75
C LEU A 361 -11.57 14.07 -10.53
N ASN A 362 -10.29 14.18 -10.16
CA ASN A 362 -9.84 15.05 -9.09
C ASN A 362 -8.97 16.18 -9.65
N LEU A 363 -9.43 17.42 -9.47
CA LEU A 363 -8.78 18.67 -9.86
C LEU A 363 -8.61 19.62 -8.65
N ASP A 364 -8.58 19.08 -7.43
CA ASP A 364 -8.36 19.84 -6.18
C ASP A 364 -7.13 20.76 -6.31
N SER A 365 -7.19 21.98 -5.79
CA SER A 365 -6.10 22.96 -5.83
C SER A 365 -5.48 23.18 -7.23
N CYS A 366 -6.28 23.07 -8.31
CA CYS A 366 -5.87 23.43 -9.67
C CYS A 366 -6.44 24.79 -10.09
N LYS A 367 -5.86 25.41 -11.13
CA LYS A 367 -6.26 26.75 -11.62
C LYS A 367 -7.39 26.66 -12.65
N ILE A 368 -8.44 25.92 -12.31
CA ILE A 368 -9.61 25.70 -13.16
C ILE A 368 -10.64 26.81 -12.92
N GLY A 369 -11.16 27.38 -14.01
CA GLY A 369 -12.23 28.36 -14.04
C GLY A 369 -13.55 27.79 -14.58
N ASP A 370 -14.55 28.67 -14.70
CA ASP A 370 -15.89 28.29 -15.18
C ASP A 370 -15.88 27.75 -16.62
N GLU A 371 -15.06 28.35 -17.49
CA GLU A 371 -14.96 27.97 -18.91
C GLU A 371 -14.39 26.57 -19.08
N GLY A 372 -13.45 26.14 -18.23
CA GLY A 372 -12.87 24.81 -18.27
C GLY A 372 -13.91 23.68 -18.10
N LEU A 373 -14.92 23.90 -17.26
CA LEU A 373 -15.97 22.90 -17.00
C LEU A 373 -16.83 22.61 -18.23
N LEU A 374 -16.87 23.49 -19.24
CA LEU A 374 -17.57 23.25 -20.50
C LEU A 374 -17.05 22.00 -21.21
N HIS A 375 -15.78 21.66 -21.05
CA HIS A 375 -15.16 20.49 -21.67
C HIS A 375 -15.52 19.16 -21.00
N LEU A 376 -16.08 19.18 -19.77
CA LEU A 376 -16.47 17.98 -19.02
C LEU A 376 -17.90 17.52 -19.30
N LYS A 377 -18.70 18.34 -20.01
CA LYS A 377 -20.12 18.06 -20.30
C LYS A 377 -20.36 16.70 -20.98
N GLY A 378 -19.41 16.22 -21.78
CA GLY A 378 -19.50 14.94 -22.50
C GLY A 378 -19.20 13.70 -21.66
N LEU A 379 -18.72 13.86 -20.41
CA LEU A 379 -18.29 12.77 -19.54
C LEU A 379 -19.50 12.17 -18.79
N VAL A 380 -20.37 11.51 -19.53
CA VAL A 380 -21.67 11.01 -19.02
C VAL A 380 -21.56 9.95 -17.93
N LEU A 381 -20.40 9.29 -17.80
CA LEU A 381 -20.14 8.31 -16.75
C LEU A 381 -19.51 8.92 -15.49
N LEU A 382 -19.24 10.23 -15.47
CA LEU A 382 -18.61 10.88 -14.34
C LEU A 382 -19.56 10.89 -13.13
N THR A 383 -19.12 10.24 -12.04
CA THR A 383 -19.87 10.11 -10.80
C THR A 383 -19.25 10.90 -9.64
N SER A 384 -17.95 11.14 -9.70
CA SER A 384 -17.17 11.83 -8.67
C SER A 384 -16.31 12.94 -9.28
N LEU A 385 -16.52 14.17 -8.81
CA LEU A 385 -15.77 15.34 -9.25
C LEU A 385 -15.33 16.18 -8.05
N GLU A 386 -14.02 16.24 -7.81
CA GLU A 386 -13.40 17.07 -6.77
C GLU A 386 -12.80 18.33 -7.39
N LEU A 387 -13.29 19.49 -6.95
CA LEU A 387 -12.98 20.83 -7.45
C LEU A 387 -12.68 21.81 -6.30
N SER A 388 -12.35 21.28 -5.12
CA SER A 388 -11.92 22.11 -4.00
C SER A 388 -10.73 23.00 -4.39
N ASP A 389 -10.68 24.20 -3.81
CA ASP A 389 -9.61 25.17 -4.03
C ASP A 389 -9.35 25.51 -5.52
N THR A 390 -10.42 25.60 -6.31
CA THR A 390 -10.42 26.06 -7.71
C THR A 390 -11.07 27.45 -7.86
N ALA A 391 -10.92 28.08 -9.03
CA ALA A 391 -11.53 29.38 -9.35
C ALA A 391 -12.99 29.28 -9.83
N ILE A 392 -13.63 28.11 -9.66
CA ILE A 392 -14.99 27.85 -10.16
C ILE A 392 -16.05 28.63 -9.35
N GLY A 393 -16.94 29.25 -10.11
CA GLY A 393 -18.13 29.95 -9.67
C GLY A 393 -19.41 29.15 -9.91
N SER A 394 -20.54 29.77 -9.58
CA SER A 394 -21.86 29.15 -9.81
C SER A 394 -22.22 29.04 -11.29
N ASN A 395 -21.58 29.81 -12.18
CA ASN A 395 -21.81 29.72 -13.61
C ASN A 395 -21.16 28.45 -14.19
N GLY A 396 -19.93 28.12 -13.78
CA GLY A 396 -19.25 26.92 -14.23
C GLY A 396 -20.00 25.64 -13.87
N LEU A 397 -20.56 25.58 -12.66
CA LEU A 397 -21.37 24.44 -12.22
C LEU A 397 -22.62 24.20 -13.08
N ARG A 398 -23.13 25.22 -13.78
CA ARG A 398 -24.25 25.06 -14.73
C ARG A 398 -23.85 24.20 -15.92
N HIS A 399 -22.58 24.17 -16.33
CA HIS A 399 -22.11 23.29 -17.40
C HIS A 399 -22.19 21.81 -17.04
N LEU A 400 -22.26 21.50 -15.74
CA LEU A 400 -22.35 20.14 -15.22
C LEU A 400 -23.80 19.67 -14.99
N SER A 401 -24.81 20.53 -15.21
CA SER A 401 -26.23 20.19 -14.99
C SER A 401 -26.72 19.01 -15.82
N ASP A 402 -26.06 18.78 -16.96
CA ASP A 402 -26.42 17.75 -17.93
C ASP A 402 -25.79 16.38 -17.61
N ILE A 403 -24.89 16.31 -16.61
CA ILE A 403 -24.26 15.07 -16.15
C ILE A 403 -25.20 14.39 -15.16
N MET A 404 -26.12 13.55 -15.67
CA MET A 404 -27.20 12.95 -14.88
C MET A 404 -26.73 11.92 -13.84
N ASN A 405 -25.50 11.40 -13.95
CA ASN A 405 -24.98 10.32 -13.09
C ASN A 405 -24.11 10.80 -11.92
N MET A 406 -24.05 12.11 -11.68
CA MET A 406 -23.15 12.67 -10.68
C MET A 406 -23.61 12.30 -9.26
N ALA A 407 -22.82 11.47 -8.57
CA ALA A 407 -23.08 11.03 -7.20
C ALA A 407 -22.46 11.98 -6.17
N SER A 408 -21.32 12.58 -6.50
CA SER A 408 -20.64 13.53 -5.62
C SER A 408 -19.92 14.62 -6.42
N ILE A 409 -20.22 15.87 -6.09
CA ILE A 409 -19.41 17.03 -6.45
C ILE A 409 -18.93 17.64 -5.15
N ARG A 410 -17.62 17.81 -5.01
CA ARG A 410 -17.03 18.51 -3.87
C ARG A 410 -16.38 19.80 -4.32
N VAL A 411 -16.83 20.89 -3.72
CA VAL A 411 -16.30 22.25 -3.91
C VAL A 411 -16.11 22.85 -2.54
N VAL A 412 -14.88 22.93 -2.07
CA VAL A 412 -14.52 23.65 -0.84
C VAL A 412 -13.66 24.85 -1.24
N LYS A 413 -14.12 26.06 -0.91
CA LYS A 413 -13.32 27.28 -1.12
C LYS A 413 -12.40 27.50 0.09
N PRO A 414 -11.17 28.05 -0.12
CA PRO A 414 -10.29 28.40 0.99
C PRO A 414 -11.00 29.41 1.91
N ALA A 415 -10.87 29.21 3.22
CA ALA A 415 -11.27 30.20 4.21
C ALA A 415 -10.22 31.32 4.16
N TYR A 416 -10.61 32.48 3.62
CA TYR A 416 -9.77 33.67 3.56
C TYR A 416 -9.58 34.31 4.94
#